data_AF-A0A2W6VK73-F1
#
_entry.id   AF-A0A2W6VK73-F1
#
_cell.length_a   1.000
_cell.length_b   1.000
_cell.length_c   1.000
_cell.angle_alpha   90.00
_cell.angle_beta   90.00
_cell.angle_gamma   90.00
#
_symmetry.space_group_name_H-M   'P 1'
#
loop_
_entity.id
_entity.type
_entity.pdbx_description
1 polymer ?
#
loop_
_entity_poly.entity_id
_entity_poly.type
_entity_poly.pdbx_seq_one_letter_code
_entity_poly.pdbx_strand_id
1 'polypeptide(L)'
;MPLAGGHHPDDRDMPRLPLARRADFDLGGISVRPSRLLLQGAAAAVPLERRMMEVLLALADAEGGVLDREQLLQSCWPGVVVGEDALHRAISGLRKAAAAAGDGFAIETVPRIGYRLQVKPGAETEAARAATGADVVESSPALPSRRALLSGAVALASVSAGAFWVKRRPGANPEAVRLMEEARVAQQEGTPDAYVQAIRQLEHVVEIAPDDASGWGQLALTRALADEHSSPETGAAVIPQIGKAARRALQLEADNADARAALAIALPYYGDWLAAEQRLDAVLHDHPAHIESQDSRAFLLTATGRVREGSEARLAFAEQAASNANMQFRLTYCLWFLNRVDEADRVAARALQMWPGHPGVWFSRLWLLAGTGRHDRALAHIADDTGRPPLPAPMVETLRAATAAATTRDRQQTAAAAAMVMKGAERSVAGVVNAMMLLNLMEETDRAFDLATAYYLERGPLIAAMHWRPGQPMVQDQRRRKTNMLFTPIAETMQRDPRFLPLMQGMGLADYWARRGIQPDFLKTGPDVSGQLSR
;
A
#
# COMPACT_ATOMS: atom_id res chain seq x y z
N MET A 1 -20.78 44.57 43.26
CA MET A 1 -19.86 43.42 43.15
C MET A 1 -19.94 42.65 44.44
N PRO A 2 -20.19 41.33 44.44
CA PRO A 2 -19.44 40.34 43.66
C PRO A 2 -20.30 39.37 42.84
N LEU A 3 -19.58 38.61 42.01
CA LEU A 3 -19.99 37.55 41.09
C LEU A 3 -20.27 36.24 41.84
N ALA A 4 -21.34 35.51 41.48
CA ALA A 4 -21.43 34.05 41.65
C ALA A 4 -22.64 33.47 40.91
N GLY A 5 -22.43 32.39 40.15
CA GLY A 5 -23.45 31.35 39.96
C GLY A 5 -24.18 31.26 38.61
N GLY A 6 -23.46 31.28 37.48
CA GLY A 6 -23.98 30.76 36.22
C GLY A 6 -23.62 29.29 36.07
N HIS A 7 -24.59 28.39 36.29
CA HIS A 7 -24.47 26.96 36.07
C HIS A 7 -24.20 26.70 34.58
N HIS A 8 -22.96 26.36 34.21
CA HIS A 8 -22.63 25.87 32.87
C HIS A 8 -23.23 24.45 32.78
N PRO A 9 -24.08 24.12 31.78
CA PRO A 9 -24.49 22.74 31.58
C PRO A 9 -23.24 21.89 31.31
N ASP A 10 -23.16 20.75 31.99
CA ASP A 10 -22.09 19.76 31.87
C ASP A 10 -21.95 19.37 30.39
N ASP A 11 -20.79 19.66 29.80
CA ASP A 11 -20.46 19.44 28.37
C ASP A 11 -20.17 17.96 28.07
N ARG A 12 -20.82 17.05 28.81
CA ARG A 12 -20.54 15.61 28.83
C ARG A 12 -21.72 14.70 28.51
N ASP A 13 -22.87 15.25 28.11
CA ASP A 13 -24.02 14.47 27.66
C ASP A 13 -24.62 15.04 26.36
N MET A 14 -23.81 15.05 25.29
CA MET A 14 -24.37 15.10 23.93
C MET A 14 -24.85 13.69 23.55
N PRO A 15 -26.15 13.48 23.29
CA PRO A 15 -26.69 12.14 23.07
C PRO A 15 -26.15 11.55 21.77
N ARG A 16 -25.44 10.42 21.87
CA ARG A 16 -25.16 9.55 20.73
C ARG A 16 -26.49 9.25 20.03
N LEU A 17 -26.58 9.47 18.72
CA LEU A 17 -27.79 9.16 17.93
C LEU A 17 -28.23 7.71 18.21
N PRO A 18 -29.38 7.47 18.85
CA PRO A 18 -29.81 6.12 19.22
C PRO A 18 -30.32 5.39 17.97
N LEU A 19 -29.39 4.77 17.22
CA LEU A 19 -29.67 4.09 15.95
C LEU A 19 -30.79 3.04 16.06
N ALA A 20 -30.86 2.33 17.19
CA ALA A 20 -31.87 1.31 17.45
C ALA A 20 -33.32 1.85 17.51
N ARG A 21 -33.50 3.16 17.75
CA ARG A 21 -34.82 3.82 17.85
C ARG A 21 -35.08 4.81 16.73
N ARG A 22 -34.15 4.97 15.78
CA ARG A 22 -34.30 5.87 14.64
C ARG A 22 -35.17 5.16 13.61
N ALA A 23 -36.25 5.83 13.17
CA ALA A 23 -37.16 5.31 12.15
C ALA A 23 -36.44 5.16 10.80
N ASP A 24 -36.87 4.18 10.02
CA ASP A 24 -36.44 4.00 8.64
C ASP A 24 -37.06 5.14 7.78
N PHE A 25 -36.30 5.63 6.80
CA PHE A 25 -36.74 6.72 5.90
C PHE A 25 -36.20 6.52 4.48
N ASP A 26 -36.75 7.24 3.51
CA ASP A 26 -36.38 7.11 2.09
C ASP A 26 -35.52 8.28 1.62
N LEU A 27 -34.51 7.97 0.80
CA LEU A 27 -33.69 8.93 0.06
C LEU A 27 -33.64 8.55 -1.42
N GLY A 28 -34.62 9.03 -2.19
CA GLY A 28 -34.65 8.89 -3.65
C GLY A 28 -34.80 7.44 -4.11
N GLY A 29 -35.67 6.67 -3.44
CA GLY A 29 -35.89 5.25 -3.71
C GLY A 29 -34.91 4.31 -2.99
N ILE A 30 -34.07 4.84 -2.11
CA ILE A 30 -33.22 4.05 -1.20
C ILE A 30 -33.80 4.15 0.21
N SER A 31 -34.25 3.02 0.76
CA SER A 31 -34.71 2.93 2.14
C SER A 31 -33.50 2.82 3.09
N VAL A 32 -33.27 3.86 3.88
CA VAL A 32 -32.25 3.90 4.93
C VAL A 32 -32.82 3.22 6.18
N ARG A 33 -32.12 2.20 6.71
CA ARG A 33 -32.51 1.46 7.92
C ARG A 33 -31.47 1.62 9.03
N PRO A 34 -31.54 2.67 9.85
CA PRO A 34 -30.54 2.98 10.87
C PRO A 34 -30.34 1.88 11.92
N SER A 35 -31.42 1.24 12.36
CA SER A 35 -31.39 0.17 13.36
C SER A 35 -30.66 -1.09 12.90
N ARG A 36 -30.50 -1.26 11.58
CA ARG A 36 -29.84 -2.40 10.93
C ARG A 36 -28.55 -2.03 10.20
N LEU A 37 -28.15 -0.76 10.26
CA LEU A 37 -27.00 -0.22 9.52
C LEU A 37 -27.03 -0.58 8.03
N LEU A 38 -28.16 -0.38 7.36
CA LEU A 38 -28.37 -0.87 5.99
C LEU A 38 -28.98 0.22 5.10
N LEU A 39 -28.51 0.31 3.85
CA LEU A 39 -29.21 0.96 2.74
C LEU A 39 -29.90 -0.11 1.89
N GLN A 40 -31.21 -0.01 1.73
CA GLN A 40 -32.01 -0.94 0.94
C GLN A 40 -32.46 -0.26 -0.35
N GLY A 41 -31.77 -0.56 -1.43
CA GLY A 41 -32.18 -0.21 -2.79
C GLY A 41 -33.12 -1.25 -3.42
N ALA A 42 -33.61 -0.95 -4.62
CA ALA A 42 -34.49 -1.83 -5.37
C ALA A 42 -33.86 -3.19 -5.73
N ALA A 43 -32.55 -3.21 -6.01
CA ALA A 43 -31.83 -4.41 -6.44
C ALA A 43 -30.78 -4.92 -5.43
N ALA A 44 -30.41 -4.12 -4.42
CA ALA A 44 -29.31 -4.44 -3.53
C ALA A 44 -29.53 -3.87 -2.11
N ALA A 45 -29.06 -4.63 -1.12
CA ALA A 45 -28.99 -4.23 0.28
C ALA A 45 -27.51 -4.00 0.64
N VAL A 46 -27.14 -2.77 0.97
CA VAL A 46 -25.76 -2.35 1.22
C VAL A 46 -25.56 -2.09 2.72
N PRO A 47 -24.77 -2.90 3.44
CA PRO A 47 -24.45 -2.63 4.84
C PRO A 47 -23.54 -1.40 4.96
N LEU A 48 -23.79 -0.59 5.98
CA LEU A 48 -22.99 0.58 6.34
C LEU A 48 -22.25 0.34 7.65
N GLU A 49 -21.05 0.89 7.75
CA GLU A 49 -20.42 1.03 9.06
C GLU A 49 -21.23 2.01 9.93
N ARG A 50 -21.21 1.79 11.25
CA ARG A 50 -21.92 2.65 12.21
C ARG A 50 -21.63 4.14 12.02
N ARG A 51 -20.36 4.51 11.79
CA ARG A 51 -19.97 5.91 11.62
C ARG A 51 -20.47 6.51 10.31
N MET A 52 -20.53 5.72 9.24
CA MET A 52 -21.13 6.15 7.99
C MET A 52 -22.64 6.40 8.19
N MET A 53 -23.33 5.51 8.90
CA MET A 53 -24.74 5.71 9.24
C MET A 53 -24.96 6.97 10.08
N GLU A 54 -24.13 7.22 11.09
CA GLU A 54 -24.23 8.43 11.93
C GLU A 54 -23.99 9.72 11.12
N VAL A 55 -23.01 9.74 10.21
CA VAL A 55 -22.77 10.88 9.30
C VAL A 55 -23.92 11.07 8.31
N LEU A 56 -24.47 9.98 7.76
CA LEU A 56 -25.63 10.05 6.86
C LEU A 56 -26.85 10.63 7.57
N LEU A 57 -27.10 10.21 8.81
CA LEU A 57 -28.18 10.76 9.64
C LEU A 57 -27.96 12.25 9.92
N ALA A 58 -26.74 12.66 10.32
CA ALA A 58 -26.44 14.06 10.55
C ALA A 58 -26.71 14.94 9.30
N LEU A 59 -26.31 14.45 8.12
CA LEU A 59 -26.55 15.16 6.86
C LEU A 59 -28.01 15.12 6.40
N ALA A 60 -28.74 14.04 6.69
CA ALA A 60 -30.17 13.93 6.39
C ALA A 60 -31.00 14.84 7.30
N ASP A 61 -30.65 14.92 8.58
CA ASP A 61 -31.30 15.77 9.58
C ASP A 61 -31.05 17.26 9.31
N ALA A 62 -30.01 17.60 8.54
CA ALA A 62 -29.76 18.95 8.06
C ALA A 62 -30.67 19.36 6.89
N GLU A 63 -31.53 18.46 6.37
CA GLU A 63 -32.56 18.72 5.34
C GLU A 63 -32.04 19.50 4.11
N GLY A 64 -30.86 19.14 3.61
CA GLY A 64 -30.20 19.79 2.47
C GLY A 64 -29.33 20.99 2.83
N GLY A 65 -29.29 21.37 4.11
CA GLY A 65 -28.32 22.32 4.68
C GLY A 65 -26.89 21.80 4.63
N VAL A 66 -25.92 22.73 4.69
CA VAL A 66 -24.49 22.42 4.69
C VAL A 66 -24.02 22.29 6.13
N LEU A 67 -23.44 21.13 6.47
CA LEU A 67 -22.72 20.94 7.73
C LEU A 67 -21.22 21.09 7.49
N ASP A 68 -20.59 21.93 8.29
CA ASP A 68 -19.14 22.08 8.25
C ASP A 68 -18.42 20.87 8.88
N ARG A 69 -17.10 20.84 8.74
CA ARG A 69 -16.29 19.71 9.21
C ARG A 69 -16.33 19.56 10.73
N GLU A 70 -16.28 20.68 11.46
CA GLU A 70 -16.23 20.67 12.91
C GLU A 70 -17.57 20.16 13.48
N GLN A 71 -18.69 20.60 12.91
CA GLN A 71 -20.03 20.14 13.26
C GLN A 71 -20.21 18.64 13.03
N LEU A 72 -19.74 18.11 11.89
CA LEU A 72 -19.80 16.68 11.60
C LEU A 72 -18.89 15.87 12.53
N LEU A 73 -17.69 16.37 12.81
CA LEU A 73 -16.74 15.73 13.73
C LEU A 73 -17.28 15.71 15.17
N GLN A 74 -17.79 16.82 15.67
CA GLN A 74 -18.37 16.93 17.01
C GLN A 74 -19.62 16.04 17.16
N SER A 75 -20.49 16.01 16.15
CA SER A 75 -21.74 15.24 16.20
C SER A 75 -21.51 13.73 16.10
N CYS A 76 -20.60 13.30 15.23
CA CYS A 76 -20.40 11.87 14.95
C CYS A 76 -19.22 11.26 15.74
N TRP A 77 -18.29 12.05 16.26
CA TRP A 77 -17.15 11.58 17.07
C TRP A 77 -17.03 12.32 18.42
N PRO A 78 -18.07 12.33 19.26
CA PRO A 78 -18.03 13.04 20.53
C PRO A 78 -16.93 12.48 21.45
N GLY A 79 -16.05 13.35 21.94
CA GLY A 79 -15.00 13.01 22.91
C GLY A 79 -13.83 12.19 22.34
N VAL A 80 -13.69 12.07 21.02
CA VAL A 80 -12.56 11.39 20.37
C VAL A 80 -11.83 12.37 19.45
N VAL A 81 -10.54 12.58 19.68
CA VAL A 81 -9.69 13.37 18.78
C VAL A 81 -9.41 12.53 17.54
N VAL A 82 -10.10 12.83 16.44
CA VAL A 82 -9.91 12.18 15.14
C VAL A 82 -9.41 13.20 14.12
N GLY A 83 -8.49 12.78 13.25
CA GLY A 83 -8.03 13.59 12.13
C GLY A 83 -9.07 13.66 11.00
N GLU A 84 -8.87 14.59 10.06
CA GLU A 84 -9.75 14.83 8.90
C GLU A 84 -9.99 13.57 8.04
N ASP A 85 -9.05 12.63 8.06
CA ASP A 85 -9.12 11.35 7.35
C ASP A 85 -10.30 10.47 7.77
N ALA A 86 -10.80 10.61 9.01
CA ALA A 86 -11.98 9.86 9.47
C ALA A 86 -13.26 10.34 8.78
N LEU A 87 -13.45 11.66 8.68
CA LEU A 87 -14.59 12.25 7.98
C LEU A 87 -14.51 11.98 6.48
N HIS A 88 -13.34 12.13 5.86
CA HIS A 88 -13.14 11.84 4.45
C HIS A 88 -13.46 10.38 4.09
N ARG A 89 -13.08 9.42 4.93
CA ARG A 89 -13.43 8.00 4.74
C ARG A 89 -14.93 7.76 4.85
N ALA A 90 -15.60 8.35 5.86
CA ALA A 90 -17.04 8.23 6.00
C ALA A 90 -17.81 8.79 4.78
N ILE A 91 -17.42 9.96 4.29
CA ILE A 91 -18.03 10.59 3.10
C ILE A 91 -17.77 9.76 1.83
N SER A 92 -16.54 9.27 1.62
CA SER A 92 -16.20 8.42 0.48
C SER A 92 -16.96 7.09 0.50
N GLY A 93 -17.06 6.45 1.67
CA GLY A 93 -17.83 5.23 1.89
C GLY A 93 -19.32 5.43 1.59
N LEU A 94 -19.91 6.52 2.08
CA LEU A 94 -21.31 6.84 1.81
C LEU A 94 -21.60 7.08 0.32
N ARG A 95 -20.68 7.73 -0.42
CA ARG A 95 -20.82 7.90 -1.88
C ARG A 95 -20.83 6.58 -2.63
N LYS A 96 -19.93 5.66 -2.26
CA LYS A 96 -19.89 4.31 -2.85
C LYS A 96 -21.16 3.52 -2.51
N ALA A 97 -21.60 3.60 -1.25
CA ALA A 97 -22.78 2.90 -0.79
C ALA A 97 -24.06 3.43 -1.45
N ALA A 98 -24.18 4.75 -1.67
CA ALA A 98 -25.27 5.35 -2.40
C ALA A 98 -25.32 4.84 -3.86
N ALA A 99 -24.18 4.80 -4.55
CA ALA A 99 -24.10 4.26 -5.91
C ALA A 99 -24.49 2.77 -5.97
N ALA A 100 -24.00 1.96 -5.02
CA ALA A 100 -24.33 0.53 -4.95
C ALA A 100 -25.80 0.25 -4.59
N ALA A 101 -26.45 1.15 -3.84
CA ALA A 101 -27.84 1.05 -3.45
C ALA A 101 -28.83 1.63 -4.50
N GLY A 102 -28.35 2.14 -5.64
CA GLY A 102 -29.19 2.63 -6.73
C GLY A 102 -29.13 4.13 -7.01
N ASP A 103 -28.13 4.82 -6.44
CA ASP A 103 -27.80 6.23 -6.72
C ASP A 103 -28.96 7.24 -6.46
N GLY A 104 -29.82 6.95 -5.47
CA GLY A 104 -30.97 7.79 -5.08
C GLY A 104 -30.62 9.08 -4.32
N PHE A 105 -29.37 9.22 -3.84
CA PHE A 105 -28.89 10.46 -3.22
C PHE A 105 -27.40 10.66 -3.45
N ALA A 106 -26.93 11.90 -3.30
CA ALA A 106 -25.53 12.28 -3.39
C ALA A 106 -25.10 13.11 -2.18
N ILE A 107 -23.84 12.96 -1.80
CA ILE A 107 -23.21 13.84 -0.81
C ILE A 107 -22.29 14.80 -1.56
N GLU A 108 -22.69 16.05 -1.64
CA GLU A 108 -21.94 17.11 -2.30
C GLU A 108 -20.91 17.72 -1.34
N THR A 109 -19.69 17.96 -1.84
CA THR A 109 -18.70 18.77 -1.12
C THR A 109 -18.86 20.21 -1.55
N VAL A 110 -19.20 21.09 -0.60
CA VAL A 110 -19.20 22.53 -0.80
C VAL A 110 -17.78 23.04 -0.50
N PRO A 111 -17.01 23.49 -1.52
CA PRO A 111 -15.59 23.78 -1.35
C PRO A 111 -15.34 24.77 -0.22
N ARG A 112 -14.40 24.42 0.68
CA ARG A 112 -14.00 25.20 1.86
C ARG A 112 -15.09 25.42 2.92
N ILE A 113 -16.31 24.91 2.73
CA ILE A 113 -17.43 25.12 3.67
C ILE A 113 -17.80 23.81 4.36
N GLY A 114 -18.11 22.74 3.63
CA GLY A 114 -18.60 21.52 4.27
C GLY A 114 -19.22 20.52 3.31
N TYR A 115 -20.18 19.75 3.81
CA TYR A 115 -20.89 18.73 3.06
C TYR A 115 -22.40 18.92 3.18
N ARG A 116 -23.13 18.59 2.12
CA ARG A 116 -24.60 18.52 2.15
C ARG A 116 -25.11 17.28 1.44
N LEU A 117 -26.28 16.82 1.84
CA LEU A 117 -26.99 15.73 1.18
C LEU A 117 -27.97 16.27 0.14
N GLN A 118 -27.98 15.67 -1.04
CA GLN A 118 -28.94 15.94 -2.11
C GLN A 118 -29.68 14.66 -2.47
N VAL A 119 -31.01 14.70 -2.46
CA VAL A 119 -31.83 13.59 -2.97
C VAL A 119 -31.96 13.73 -4.49
N LYS A 120 -31.73 12.64 -5.23
CA LYS A 120 -31.93 12.57 -6.68
C LYS A 120 -33.35 12.07 -6.95
N PRO A 121 -34.13 12.71 -7.84
CA PRO A 121 -35.45 12.20 -8.22
C PRO A 121 -35.32 10.85 -8.93
N GLY A 122 -36.09 9.84 -8.50
CA GLY A 122 -36.09 8.50 -9.09
C GLY A 122 -36.58 8.47 -10.54
N ALA A 123 -35.99 7.58 -11.34
CA ALA A 123 -36.17 7.42 -12.79
C ALA A 123 -37.52 6.78 -13.21
N GLU A 124 -38.65 7.19 -12.64
CA GLU A 124 -39.99 6.78 -13.10
C GLU A 124 -40.62 7.73 -14.14
N THR A 125 -40.04 8.91 -14.40
CA THR A 125 -40.64 9.92 -15.29
C THR A 125 -39.96 10.06 -16.67
N GLU A 126 -38.75 9.52 -16.87
CA GLU A 126 -38.00 9.71 -18.13
C GLU A 126 -38.05 8.53 -19.12
N ALA A 127 -38.46 7.33 -18.66
CA ALA A 127 -38.57 6.14 -19.51
C ALA A 127 -39.67 6.22 -20.60
N ALA A 128 -40.56 7.22 -20.54
CA ALA A 128 -41.64 7.42 -21.51
C ALA A 128 -41.24 8.23 -22.77
N ARG A 129 -40.00 8.73 -22.90
CA ARG A 129 -39.62 9.62 -24.01
C ARG A 129 -38.48 9.16 -24.92
N ALA A 130 -37.77 8.09 -24.59
CA ALA A 130 -36.58 7.66 -25.36
C ALA A 130 -36.73 6.32 -26.11
N ALA A 131 -37.95 5.77 -26.18
CA ALA A 131 -38.25 4.52 -26.91
C ALA A 131 -38.84 4.80 -28.30
N THR A 132 -38.13 5.55 -29.15
CA THR A 132 -38.39 5.55 -30.59
C THR A 132 -37.10 5.82 -31.36
N GLY A 133 -36.48 4.76 -31.87
CA GLY A 133 -35.38 4.86 -32.84
C GLY A 133 -34.19 3.95 -32.51
N ALA A 134 -34.35 2.64 -32.69
CA ALA A 134 -33.25 1.71 -32.83
C ALA A 134 -33.43 0.97 -34.16
N ASP A 135 -32.45 1.12 -35.06
CA ASP A 135 -32.22 0.19 -36.17
C ASP A 135 -30.86 -0.47 -35.99
N VAL A 136 -30.86 -1.76 -36.30
CA VAL A 136 -29.85 -2.78 -36.01
C VAL A 136 -28.84 -2.88 -37.16
N VAL A 137 -27.55 -3.04 -36.85
CA VAL A 137 -26.61 -3.74 -37.75
C VAL A 137 -25.73 -4.70 -36.95
N GLU A 138 -25.81 -5.96 -37.35
CA GLU A 138 -25.15 -7.13 -36.79
C GLU A 138 -23.88 -7.45 -37.59
N SER A 139 -22.78 -7.80 -36.92
CA SER A 139 -21.71 -8.61 -37.54
C SER A 139 -21.03 -9.50 -36.50
N SER A 140 -20.92 -10.78 -36.83
CA SER A 140 -20.44 -11.89 -35.98
C SER A 140 -18.90 -12.03 -35.99
N PRO A 141 -18.27 -12.62 -34.95
CA PRO A 141 -16.81 -12.76 -34.84
C PRO A 141 -16.27 -14.07 -35.45
N ALA A 142 -15.05 -14.03 -35.98
CA ALA A 142 -14.28 -15.20 -36.41
C ALA A 142 -13.42 -15.78 -35.27
N LEU A 143 -13.41 -17.11 -35.14
CA LEU A 143 -12.61 -17.88 -34.17
C LEU A 143 -11.13 -18.05 -34.61
N PRO A 144 -10.16 -18.10 -33.67
CA PRO A 144 -8.77 -18.38 -34.00
C PRO A 144 -8.43 -19.88 -34.08
N SER A 145 -7.35 -20.18 -34.82
CA SER A 145 -6.96 -21.52 -35.30
C SER A 145 -6.12 -22.38 -34.32
N ARG A 146 -6.19 -23.69 -34.57
CA ARG A 146 -5.77 -24.87 -33.78
C ARG A 146 -4.27 -25.05 -33.46
N ARG A 147 -3.41 -24.03 -33.57
CA ARG A 147 -1.95 -24.16 -33.32
C ARG A 147 -1.44 -23.53 -32.01
N ALA A 148 -2.31 -22.98 -31.17
CA ALA A 148 -1.94 -22.38 -29.87
C ALA A 148 -2.18 -23.29 -28.64
N LEU A 149 -2.48 -24.58 -28.84
CA LEU A 149 -2.65 -25.56 -27.77
C LEU A 149 -1.51 -26.58 -27.85
N LEU A 150 -0.36 -26.32 -27.20
CA LEU A 150 0.60 -27.36 -26.79
C LEU A 150 1.76 -26.86 -25.88
N SER A 151 1.54 -25.84 -25.05
CA SER A 151 2.49 -25.47 -23.96
C SER A 151 1.79 -25.26 -22.62
N GLY A 152 0.77 -26.09 -22.34
CA GLY A 152 -0.06 -26.03 -21.14
C GLY A 152 -0.05 -27.32 -20.33
N ALA A 153 1.13 -27.92 -20.09
CA ALA A 153 1.22 -29.21 -19.40
C ALA A 153 2.04 -29.21 -18.09
N VAL A 154 2.49 -28.05 -17.58
CA VAL A 154 3.14 -27.99 -16.24
C VAL A 154 2.44 -27.03 -15.27
N ALA A 155 1.60 -26.10 -15.73
CA ALA A 155 0.88 -25.16 -14.86
C ALA A 155 -0.43 -25.70 -14.25
N LEU A 156 -0.90 -26.89 -14.65
CA LEU A 156 -2.09 -27.53 -14.06
C LEU A 156 -1.80 -28.47 -12.88
N ALA A 157 -0.52 -28.68 -12.51
CA ALA A 157 -0.14 -29.59 -11.42
C ALA A 157 -0.05 -28.91 -10.03
N SER A 158 0.15 -27.59 -9.96
CA SER A 158 0.26 -26.86 -8.67
C SER A 158 -1.09 -26.34 -8.17
N VAL A 159 -1.99 -25.88 -9.05
CA VAL A 159 -3.37 -25.50 -8.67
C VAL A 159 -4.17 -26.74 -8.25
N SER A 160 -3.90 -27.90 -8.87
CA SER A 160 -4.56 -29.15 -8.51
C SER A 160 -4.03 -29.72 -7.20
N ALA A 161 -2.74 -29.62 -6.85
CA ALA A 161 -2.24 -30.12 -5.57
C ALA A 161 -2.82 -29.38 -4.35
N GLY A 162 -2.89 -28.04 -4.39
CA GLY A 162 -3.47 -27.24 -3.31
C GLY A 162 -5.00 -27.40 -3.18
N ALA A 163 -5.72 -27.35 -4.31
CA ALA A 163 -7.17 -27.55 -4.32
C ALA A 163 -7.56 -29.01 -3.99
N PHE A 164 -6.73 -30.00 -4.32
CA PHE A 164 -6.96 -31.42 -4.00
C PHE A 164 -6.69 -31.75 -2.53
N TRP A 165 -5.75 -31.07 -1.86
CA TRP A 165 -5.55 -31.19 -0.42
C TRP A 165 -6.63 -30.49 0.40
N VAL A 166 -7.08 -29.29 -0.01
CA VAL A 166 -8.19 -28.57 0.65
C VAL A 166 -9.52 -29.31 0.47
N LYS A 167 -9.78 -29.93 -0.68
CA LYS A 167 -10.97 -30.79 -0.89
C LYS A 167 -10.98 -32.08 -0.07
N ARG A 168 -9.88 -32.43 0.60
CA ARG A 168 -9.73 -33.67 1.38
C ARG A 168 -9.59 -33.47 2.88
N ARG A 169 -9.86 -32.27 3.43
CA ARG A 169 -10.07 -32.07 4.88
C ARG A 169 -11.55 -32.35 5.21
N PRO A 170 -11.96 -33.59 5.57
CA PRO A 170 -13.31 -33.83 6.05
C PRO A 170 -13.58 -32.92 7.26
N GLY A 171 -14.59 -32.04 7.16
CA GLY A 171 -14.97 -31.11 8.22
C GLY A 171 -14.54 -29.65 8.05
N ALA A 172 -13.90 -29.26 6.93
CA ALA A 172 -13.59 -27.85 6.68
C ALA A 172 -14.85 -26.99 6.59
N ASN A 173 -14.89 -25.86 7.30
CA ASN A 173 -16.01 -24.92 7.27
C ASN A 173 -16.05 -24.23 5.89
N PRO A 174 -17.14 -24.40 5.09
CA PRO A 174 -17.22 -23.80 3.74
C PRO A 174 -17.15 -22.27 3.75
N GLU A 175 -17.65 -21.63 4.80
CA GLU A 175 -17.57 -20.17 4.96
C GLU A 175 -16.13 -19.73 5.19
N ALA A 176 -15.37 -20.45 6.01
CA ALA A 176 -13.95 -20.18 6.24
C ALA A 176 -13.14 -20.27 4.95
N VAL A 177 -13.35 -21.32 4.15
CA VAL A 177 -12.69 -21.49 2.85
C VAL A 177 -13.01 -20.33 1.90
N ARG A 178 -14.27 -19.88 1.85
CA ARG A 178 -14.67 -18.74 1.02
C ARG A 178 -13.98 -17.45 1.46
N LEU A 179 -13.99 -17.15 2.75
CA LEU A 179 -13.39 -15.93 3.31
C LEU A 179 -11.87 -15.89 3.12
N MET A 180 -11.19 -17.04 3.25
CA MET A 180 -9.76 -17.14 2.97
C MET A 180 -9.45 -16.82 1.50
N GLU A 181 -10.26 -17.33 0.56
CA GLU A 181 -10.09 -17.03 -0.85
C GLU A 181 -10.40 -15.56 -1.17
N GLU A 182 -11.46 -14.99 -0.57
CA GLU A 182 -11.75 -13.55 -0.68
C GLU A 182 -10.60 -12.70 -0.15
N ALA A 183 -10.01 -13.06 0.99
CA ALA A 183 -8.86 -12.38 1.57
C ALA A 183 -7.64 -12.46 0.63
N ARG A 184 -7.38 -13.64 0.05
CA ARG A 184 -6.30 -13.85 -0.93
C ARG A 184 -6.50 -13.02 -2.20
N VAL A 185 -7.74 -12.91 -2.68
CA VAL A 185 -8.08 -12.06 -3.83
C VAL A 185 -7.89 -10.58 -3.49
N ALA A 186 -8.36 -10.13 -2.32
CA ALA A 186 -8.17 -8.75 -1.89
C ALA A 186 -6.69 -8.36 -1.81
N GLN A 187 -5.83 -9.25 -1.29
CA GLN A 187 -4.38 -9.01 -1.25
C GLN A 187 -3.73 -8.78 -2.62
N GLN A 188 -4.30 -9.33 -3.70
CA GLN A 188 -3.78 -9.11 -5.05
C GLN A 188 -3.92 -7.65 -5.51
N GLU A 189 -4.85 -6.89 -4.91
CA GLU A 189 -4.98 -5.45 -5.15
C GLU A 189 -3.78 -4.68 -4.61
N GLY A 190 -3.08 -5.20 -3.59
CA GLY A 190 -1.83 -4.62 -3.09
C GLY A 190 -1.95 -3.30 -2.34
N THR A 191 -3.17 -2.85 -2.02
CA THR A 191 -3.42 -1.57 -1.33
C THR A 191 -3.54 -1.75 0.19
N PRO A 192 -3.18 -0.74 1.01
CA PRO A 192 -3.32 -0.81 2.47
C PRO A 192 -4.75 -1.16 2.93
N ASP A 193 -5.76 -0.57 2.28
CA ASP A 193 -7.17 -0.85 2.59
C ASP A 193 -7.54 -2.30 2.30
N ALA A 194 -7.01 -2.89 1.21
CA ALA A 194 -7.24 -4.28 0.87
C ALA A 194 -6.60 -5.24 1.89
N TYR A 195 -5.41 -4.91 2.43
CA TYR A 195 -4.81 -5.67 3.52
C TYR A 195 -5.63 -5.58 4.82
N VAL A 196 -6.16 -4.40 5.17
CA VAL A 196 -7.04 -4.24 6.33
C VAL A 196 -8.30 -5.09 6.16
N GLN A 197 -8.90 -5.09 4.97
CA GLN A 197 -10.07 -5.91 4.67
C GLN A 197 -9.75 -7.42 4.76
N ALA A 198 -8.64 -7.85 4.17
CA ALA A 198 -8.19 -9.24 4.22
C ALA A 198 -7.94 -9.70 5.67
N ILE A 199 -7.34 -8.86 6.52
CA ILE A 199 -7.14 -9.17 7.94
C ILE A 199 -8.48 -9.38 8.64
N ARG A 200 -9.48 -8.51 8.42
CA ARG A 200 -10.81 -8.66 9.02
C ARG A 200 -11.50 -9.96 8.60
N GLN A 201 -11.38 -10.34 7.33
CA GLN A 201 -11.92 -11.62 6.84
C GLN A 201 -11.22 -12.80 7.51
N LEU A 202 -9.90 -12.76 7.63
CA LEU A 202 -9.11 -13.81 8.26
C LEU A 202 -9.29 -13.87 9.80
N GLU A 203 -9.62 -12.75 10.44
CA GLU A 203 -10.07 -12.71 11.83
C GLU A 203 -11.38 -13.48 12.01
N HIS A 204 -12.35 -13.27 11.13
CA HIS A 204 -13.61 -14.04 11.14
C HIS A 204 -13.36 -15.53 10.87
N VAL A 205 -12.45 -15.88 9.96
CA VAL A 205 -12.04 -17.27 9.70
C VAL A 205 -11.59 -17.98 10.97
N VAL A 206 -10.70 -17.36 11.76
CA VAL A 206 -10.16 -18.00 12.96
C VAL A 206 -11.16 -18.03 14.12
N GLU A 207 -12.24 -17.24 14.06
CA GLU A 207 -13.37 -17.30 15.00
C GLU A 207 -14.31 -18.47 14.68
N ILE A 208 -14.66 -18.67 13.40
CA ILE A 208 -15.60 -19.73 12.97
C ILE A 208 -14.92 -21.09 12.73
N ALA A 209 -13.60 -21.11 12.60
CA ALA A 209 -12.79 -22.31 12.39
C ALA A 209 -11.48 -22.25 13.22
N PRO A 210 -11.56 -22.24 14.57
CA PRO A 210 -10.40 -22.04 15.45
C PRO A 210 -9.34 -23.16 15.41
N ASP A 211 -9.69 -24.32 14.83
CA ASP A 211 -8.80 -25.47 14.63
C ASP A 211 -8.25 -25.57 13.19
N ASP A 212 -8.54 -24.59 12.32
CA ASP A 212 -7.94 -24.53 10.99
C ASP A 212 -6.57 -23.84 11.01
N ALA A 213 -5.50 -24.63 10.89
CA ALA A 213 -4.14 -24.13 10.84
C ALA A 213 -3.91 -23.14 9.68
N SER A 214 -4.59 -23.33 8.54
CA SER A 214 -4.39 -22.53 7.34
C SER A 214 -4.95 -21.11 7.52
N GLY A 215 -6.14 -20.96 8.11
CA GLY A 215 -6.67 -19.65 8.50
C GLY A 215 -5.75 -18.88 9.46
N TRP A 216 -5.21 -19.55 10.49
CA TRP A 216 -4.27 -18.93 11.42
C TRP A 216 -2.94 -18.53 10.75
N GLY A 217 -2.42 -19.37 9.86
CA GLY A 217 -1.20 -19.12 9.09
C GLY A 217 -1.35 -17.89 8.20
N GLN A 218 -2.42 -17.86 7.38
CA GLN A 218 -2.71 -16.73 6.50
C GLN A 218 -2.94 -15.43 7.28
N LEU A 219 -3.64 -15.47 8.42
CA LEU A 219 -3.82 -14.29 9.27
C LEU A 219 -2.47 -13.74 9.76
N ALA A 220 -1.58 -14.62 10.21
CA ALA A 220 -0.24 -14.23 10.66
C ALA A 220 0.57 -13.60 9.52
N LEU A 221 0.61 -14.25 8.36
CA LEU A 221 1.35 -13.78 7.19
C LEU A 221 0.80 -12.45 6.67
N THR A 222 -0.52 -12.33 6.56
CA THR A 222 -1.18 -11.10 6.10
C THR A 222 -0.85 -9.92 7.01
N ARG A 223 -0.88 -10.11 8.34
CA ARG A 223 -0.47 -9.08 9.29
C ARG A 223 1.01 -8.71 9.13
N ALA A 224 1.89 -9.68 8.91
CA ALA A 224 3.31 -9.44 8.67
C ALA A 224 3.58 -8.65 7.37
N LEU A 225 2.77 -8.85 6.34
CA LEU A 225 2.89 -8.12 5.06
C LEU A 225 2.23 -6.72 5.12
N ALA A 226 1.10 -6.59 5.83
CA ALA A 226 0.40 -5.31 6.02
C ALA A 226 1.23 -4.30 6.83
N ASP A 227 2.08 -4.81 7.72
CA ASP A 227 3.02 -4.05 8.54
C ASP A 227 3.99 -3.18 7.71
N GLU A 228 4.21 -3.51 6.43
CA GLU A 228 5.01 -2.70 5.50
C GLU A 228 4.44 -1.27 5.27
N HIS A 229 3.15 -1.04 5.55
CA HIS A 229 2.42 0.20 5.30
C HIS A 229 1.78 0.85 6.55
N SER A 230 2.02 0.28 7.74
CA SER A 230 1.34 0.69 8.98
C SER A 230 2.03 1.86 9.69
N SER A 231 1.27 2.69 10.41
CA SER A 231 1.84 3.74 11.26
C SER A 231 2.64 3.13 12.44
N PRO A 232 3.68 3.82 12.97
CA PRO A 232 4.52 3.30 14.05
C PRO A 232 3.77 2.98 15.35
N GLU A 233 2.70 3.72 15.65
CA GLU A 233 1.84 3.50 16.82
C GLU A 233 1.07 2.18 16.73
N THR A 234 0.82 1.71 15.51
CA THR A 234 0.12 0.45 15.22
C THR A 234 1.09 -0.74 15.22
N GLY A 235 2.34 -0.56 14.74
CA GLY A 235 3.31 -1.65 14.56
C GLY A 235 3.73 -2.38 15.85
N ALA A 236 3.94 -1.66 16.96
CA ALA A 236 4.32 -2.26 18.24
C ALA A 236 3.22 -3.19 18.82
N ALA A 237 1.95 -2.89 18.54
CA ALA A 237 0.81 -3.71 18.95
C ALA A 237 0.59 -4.93 18.03
N VAL A 238 1.11 -4.90 16.80
CA VAL A 238 0.87 -5.92 15.77
C VAL A 238 1.84 -7.10 15.86
N ILE A 239 3.12 -6.90 16.22
CA ILE A 239 4.10 -8.01 16.35
C ILE A 239 3.62 -9.13 17.30
N PRO A 240 3.10 -8.82 18.52
CA PRO A 240 2.57 -9.85 19.40
C PRO A 240 1.39 -10.61 18.79
N GLN A 241 0.56 -9.95 17.97
CA GLN A 241 -0.59 -10.56 17.29
C GLN A 241 -0.16 -11.49 16.17
N ILE A 242 0.86 -11.11 15.38
CA ILE A 242 1.50 -11.98 14.39
C ILE A 242 2.02 -13.24 15.08
N GLY A 243 2.80 -13.06 16.16
CA GLY A 243 3.37 -14.17 16.91
C GLY A 243 2.30 -15.08 17.53
N LYS A 244 1.19 -14.53 18.03
CA LYS A 244 0.06 -15.31 18.56
C LYS A 244 -0.58 -16.17 17.46
N ALA A 245 -0.90 -15.57 16.32
CA ALA A 245 -1.53 -16.29 15.21
C ALA A 245 -0.60 -17.37 14.64
N ALA A 246 0.68 -17.04 14.39
CA ALA A 246 1.66 -17.99 13.88
C ALA A 246 1.88 -19.16 14.83
N ARG A 247 2.02 -18.92 16.14
CA ARG A 247 2.16 -20.00 17.13
C ARG A 247 0.94 -20.91 17.16
N ARG A 248 -0.27 -20.36 17.02
CA ARG A 248 -1.50 -21.16 16.98
C ARG A 248 -1.55 -22.03 15.72
N ALA A 249 -1.19 -21.48 14.55
CA ALA A 249 -1.04 -22.27 13.32
C ALA A 249 -0.04 -23.41 13.48
N LEU A 250 1.14 -23.14 14.06
CA LEU A 250 2.19 -24.15 14.28
C LEU A 250 1.83 -25.22 15.32
N GLN A 251 0.95 -24.91 16.28
CA GLN A 251 0.41 -25.91 17.22
C GLN A 251 -0.55 -26.89 16.53
N LEU A 252 -1.30 -26.41 15.53
CA LEU A 252 -2.24 -27.21 14.76
C LEU A 252 -1.53 -27.98 13.64
N GLU A 253 -0.55 -27.35 13.00
CA GLU A 253 0.23 -27.89 11.88
C GLU A 253 1.68 -27.39 11.99
N ALA A 254 2.58 -28.26 12.49
CA ALA A 254 3.98 -27.90 12.77
C ALA A 254 4.78 -27.45 11.51
N ASP A 255 4.28 -27.84 10.34
CA ASP A 255 4.85 -27.56 9.02
C ASP A 255 4.13 -26.40 8.28
N ASN A 256 3.39 -25.56 9.01
CA ASN A 256 2.64 -24.47 8.36
C ASN A 256 3.58 -23.39 7.77
N ALA A 257 3.67 -23.34 6.45
CA ALA A 257 4.55 -22.44 5.70
C ALA A 257 4.27 -20.96 6.01
N ASP A 258 3.01 -20.54 5.94
CA ASP A 258 2.59 -19.15 6.15
C ASP A 258 2.97 -18.66 7.56
N ALA A 259 2.80 -19.50 8.57
CA ALA A 259 3.16 -19.18 9.94
C ALA A 259 4.66 -19.03 10.14
N ARG A 260 5.47 -19.92 9.55
CA ARG A 260 6.94 -19.82 9.56
C ARG A 260 7.41 -18.58 8.82
N ALA A 261 6.83 -18.30 7.65
CA ALA A 261 7.08 -17.11 6.87
C ALA A 261 6.73 -15.82 7.64
N ALA A 262 5.57 -15.78 8.30
CA ALA A 262 5.15 -14.64 9.12
C ALA A 262 6.18 -14.31 10.22
N LEU A 263 6.69 -15.32 10.91
CA LEU A 263 7.72 -15.14 11.95
C LEU A 263 9.07 -14.69 11.35
N ALA A 264 9.42 -15.19 10.15
CA ALA A 264 10.62 -14.77 9.45
C ALA A 264 10.54 -13.31 8.98
N ILE A 265 9.39 -12.88 8.45
CA ILE A 265 9.16 -11.57 7.82
C ILE A 265 8.90 -10.46 8.86
N ALA A 266 8.13 -10.74 9.91
CA ALA A 266 7.71 -9.73 10.89
C ALA A 266 8.88 -9.13 11.70
N LEU A 267 9.99 -9.85 11.77
CA LEU A 267 11.18 -9.43 12.48
C LEU A 267 12.02 -8.50 11.57
N PRO A 268 12.30 -7.27 12.03
CA PRO A 268 13.11 -6.30 11.30
C PRO A 268 14.47 -6.87 10.81
N TYR A 269 14.98 -6.38 9.68
CA TYR A 269 16.22 -6.88 9.07
C TYR A 269 17.38 -5.87 9.08
N TYR A 270 17.12 -4.57 9.21
CA TYR A 270 18.19 -3.57 9.14
C TYR A 270 19.10 -3.68 10.36
N GLY A 271 20.41 -3.76 10.10
CA GLY A 271 21.43 -4.07 11.09
C GLY A 271 21.59 -5.56 11.43
N ASP A 272 20.63 -6.41 11.04
CA ASP A 272 20.65 -7.86 11.26
C ASP A 272 20.45 -8.65 9.96
N TRP A 273 21.20 -8.21 8.94
CA TRP A 273 21.06 -8.66 7.55
C TRP A 273 21.26 -10.16 7.39
N LEU A 274 22.28 -10.71 8.06
CA LEU A 274 22.61 -12.13 7.97
C LEU A 274 21.52 -13.00 8.59
N ALA A 275 21.05 -12.66 9.80
CA ALA A 275 20.01 -13.45 10.44
C ALA A 275 18.68 -13.31 9.69
N ALA A 276 18.38 -12.14 9.10
CA ALA A 276 17.22 -11.98 8.24
C ALA A 276 17.28 -12.89 7.01
N GLU A 277 18.43 -12.97 6.32
CA GLU A 277 18.61 -13.90 5.19
C GLU A 277 18.47 -15.34 5.64
N GLN A 278 19.11 -15.73 6.75
CA GLN A 278 19.02 -17.10 7.30
C GLN A 278 17.60 -17.50 7.69
N ARG A 279 16.82 -16.58 8.29
CA ARG A 279 15.41 -16.82 8.62
C ARG A 279 14.57 -17.11 7.37
N LEU A 280 14.77 -16.34 6.30
CA LEU A 280 14.05 -16.54 5.03
C LEU A 280 14.53 -17.79 4.29
N ASP A 281 15.84 -18.05 4.28
CA ASP A 281 16.45 -19.26 3.72
C ASP A 281 15.92 -20.52 4.40
N ALA A 282 15.74 -20.51 5.72
CA ALA A 282 15.19 -21.63 6.46
C ALA A 282 13.75 -21.96 6.03
N VAL A 283 12.90 -20.94 5.83
CA VAL A 283 11.53 -21.16 5.33
C VAL A 283 11.56 -21.72 3.91
N LEU A 284 12.43 -21.21 3.05
CA LEU A 284 12.53 -21.63 1.65
C LEU A 284 13.24 -22.98 1.45
N HIS A 285 14.05 -23.41 2.42
CA HIS A 285 14.60 -24.76 2.43
C HIS A 285 13.47 -25.80 2.55
N ASP A 286 12.55 -25.58 3.49
CA ASP A 286 11.42 -26.48 3.76
C ASP A 286 10.28 -26.27 2.75
N HIS A 287 10.04 -25.02 2.34
CA HIS A 287 8.93 -24.61 1.46
C HIS A 287 9.44 -23.81 0.24
N PRO A 288 10.16 -24.46 -0.70
CA PRO A 288 10.83 -23.76 -1.79
C PRO A 288 9.89 -23.03 -2.75
N ALA A 289 8.59 -23.37 -2.77
CA ALA A 289 7.58 -22.74 -3.62
C ALA A 289 6.76 -21.64 -2.92
N HIS A 290 7.07 -21.29 -1.66
CA HIS A 290 6.32 -20.28 -0.91
C HIS A 290 6.62 -18.85 -1.42
N ILE A 291 5.67 -18.26 -2.15
CA ILE A 291 5.85 -17.05 -2.96
C ILE A 291 6.23 -15.83 -2.10
N GLU A 292 5.57 -15.63 -0.97
CA GLU A 292 5.77 -14.46 -0.11
C GLU A 292 7.15 -14.49 0.57
N SER A 293 7.69 -15.68 0.84
CA SER A 293 9.06 -15.86 1.31
C SER A 293 10.07 -15.65 0.19
N GLN A 294 9.81 -16.16 -1.01
CA GLN A 294 10.67 -15.92 -2.18
C GLN A 294 10.77 -14.42 -2.48
N ASP A 295 9.64 -13.71 -2.43
CA ASP A 295 9.57 -12.28 -2.66
C ASP A 295 10.25 -11.46 -1.56
N SER A 296 10.04 -11.82 -0.29
CA SER A 296 10.71 -11.16 0.84
C SER A 296 12.23 -11.34 0.77
N ARG A 297 12.69 -12.54 0.40
CA ARG A 297 14.12 -12.83 0.19
C ARG A 297 14.67 -12.03 -1.00
N ALA A 298 13.98 -12.03 -2.13
CA ALA A 298 14.37 -11.25 -3.30
C ALA A 298 14.48 -9.75 -2.96
N PHE A 299 13.57 -9.23 -2.13
CA PHE A 299 13.65 -7.85 -1.64
C PHE A 299 14.87 -7.60 -0.75
N LEU A 300 15.16 -8.50 0.20
CA LEU A 300 16.35 -8.43 1.04
C LEU A 300 17.65 -8.42 0.22
N LEU A 301 17.73 -9.25 -0.83
CA LEU A 301 18.87 -9.26 -1.75
C LEU A 301 19.07 -7.89 -2.40
N THR A 302 18.00 -7.28 -2.93
CA THR A 302 18.06 -5.92 -3.48
C THR A 302 18.46 -4.88 -2.41
N ALA A 303 17.92 -5.00 -1.20
CA ALA A 303 18.22 -4.10 -0.08
C ALA A 303 19.67 -4.26 0.45
N THR A 304 20.36 -5.35 0.11
CA THR A 304 21.74 -5.61 0.52
C THR A 304 22.73 -5.46 -0.65
N GLY A 305 22.32 -4.79 -1.74
CA GLY A 305 23.18 -4.52 -2.89
C GLY A 305 23.39 -5.70 -3.85
N ARG A 306 22.67 -6.81 -3.68
CA ARG A 306 22.63 -7.96 -4.60
C ARG A 306 21.42 -7.82 -5.54
N VAL A 307 21.35 -6.69 -6.23
CA VAL A 307 20.19 -6.27 -7.01
C VAL A 307 19.89 -7.22 -8.16
N ARG A 308 20.93 -7.69 -8.87
CA ARG A 308 20.80 -8.65 -9.97
C ARG A 308 20.19 -9.96 -9.49
N GLU A 309 20.78 -10.57 -8.47
CA GLU A 309 20.31 -11.84 -7.92
C GLU A 309 18.88 -11.73 -7.39
N GLY A 310 18.58 -10.66 -6.65
CA GLY A 310 17.21 -10.42 -6.15
C GLY A 310 16.20 -10.25 -7.29
N SER A 311 16.58 -9.55 -8.36
CA SER A 311 15.70 -9.32 -9.52
C SER A 311 15.48 -10.59 -10.34
N GLU A 312 16.51 -11.40 -10.54
CA GLU A 312 16.43 -12.70 -11.23
C GLU A 312 15.56 -13.68 -10.43
N ALA A 313 15.76 -13.75 -9.11
CA ALA A 313 14.95 -14.58 -8.22
C ALA A 313 13.46 -14.21 -8.29
N ARG A 314 13.13 -12.91 -8.28
CA ARG A 314 11.73 -12.46 -8.38
C ARG A 314 11.11 -12.75 -9.75
N LEU A 315 11.87 -12.55 -10.81
CA LEU A 315 11.40 -12.79 -12.18
C LEU A 315 10.92 -14.24 -12.37
N ALA A 316 11.57 -15.21 -11.72
CA ALA A 316 11.27 -16.63 -11.85
C ALA A 316 9.83 -17.01 -11.47
N PHE A 317 9.16 -16.22 -10.62
CA PHE A 317 7.78 -16.49 -10.20
C PHE A 317 6.80 -15.33 -10.48
N ALA A 318 7.29 -14.10 -10.69
CA ALA A 318 6.43 -12.92 -10.85
C ALA A 318 5.49 -12.98 -12.07
N GLU A 319 5.87 -13.67 -13.14
CA GLU A 319 5.01 -13.85 -14.32
C GLU A 319 3.73 -14.65 -14.01
N GLN A 320 3.80 -15.55 -13.03
CA GLN A 320 2.67 -16.37 -12.59
C GLN A 320 1.65 -15.56 -11.77
N ALA A 321 2.04 -14.37 -11.30
CA ALA A 321 1.22 -13.46 -10.51
C ALA A 321 0.74 -12.25 -11.34
N ALA A 322 0.29 -12.50 -12.58
CA ALA A 322 -0.18 -11.47 -13.52
C ALA A 322 -1.35 -10.63 -12.98
N SER A 323 -2.19 -11.20 -12.12
CA SER A 323 -3.35 -10.54 -11.49
C SER A 323 -3.01 -9.78 -10.20
N ASN A 324 -1.76 -9.80 -9.74
CA ASN A 324 -1.34 -9.15 -8.51
C ASN A 324 -0.62 -7.83 -8.82
N ALA A 325 -1.22 -6.71 -8.43
CA ALA A 325 -0.69 -5.36 -8.69
C ALA A 325 0.70 -5.16 -8.06
N ASN A 326 0.93 -5.69 -6.85
CA ASN A 326 2.23 -5.63 -6.19
C ASN A 326 3.31 -6.34 -6.99
N MET A 327 3.00 -7.53 -7.49
CA MET A 327 3.96 -8.29 -8.31
C MET A 327 4.22 -7.61 -9.65
N GLN A 328 3.21 -7.00 -10.28
CA GLN A 328 3.40 -6.30 -11.55
C GLN A 328 4.33 -5.08 -11.43
N PHE A 329 4.15 -4.23 -10.41
CA PHE A 329 5.06 -3.09 -10.27
C PHE A 329 6.47 -3.51 -9.84
N ARG A 330 6.60 -4.57 -9.04
CA ARG A 330 7.91 -5.13 -8.65
C ARG A 330 8.61 -5.76 -9.84
N LEU A 331 7.87 -6.39 -10.75
CA LEU A 331 8.39 -6.91 -12.01
C LEU A 331 8.94 -5.79 -12.89
N THR A 332 8.26 -4.64 -12.97
CA THR A 332 8.79 -3.43 -13.64
C THR A 332 10.17 -3.04 -13.10
N TYR A 333 10.34 -3.00 -11.78
CA TYR A 333 11.64 -2.69 -11.17
C TYR A 333 12.69 -3.76 -11.48
N CYS A 334 12.35 -5.04 -11.38
CA CYS A 334 13.30 -6.13 -11.65
C CYS A 334 13.82 -6.10 -13.09
N LEU A 335 12.91 -5.93 -14.06
CA LEU A 335 13.28 -5.80 -15.47
C LEU A 335 14.14 -4.55 -15.70
N TRP A 336 13.81 -3.43 -15.07
CA TRP A 336 14.64 -2.22 -15.14
C TRP A 336 16.04 -2.45 -14.56
N PHE A 337 16.16 -3.03 -13.37
CA PHE A 337 17.45 -3.28 -12.73
C PHE A 337 18.31 -4.30 -13.48
N LEU A 338 17.69 -5.20 -14.23
CA LEU A 338 18.36 -6.13 -15.14
C LEU A 338 18.67 -5.52 -16.52
N ASN A 339 18.48 -4.21 -16.70
CA ASN A 339 18.66 -3.49 -17.96
C ASN A 339 17.77 -3.98 -19.11
N ARG A 340 16.59 -4.56 -18.81
CA ARG A 340 15.56 -4.99 -19.76
C ARG A 340 14.48 -3.91 -19.90
N VAL A 341 14.90 -2.70 -20.28
CA VAL A 341 14.10 -1.47 -20.21
C VAL A 341 12.82 -1.54 -21.05
N ASP A 342 12.89 -2.09 -22.27
CA ASP A 342 11.71 -2.20 -23.16
C ASP A 342 10.65 -3.16 -22.62
N GLU A 343 11.08 -4.22 -21.93
CA GLU A 343 10.17 -5.16 -21.27
C GLU A 343 9.55 -4.53 -20.03
N ALA A 344 10.34 -3.81 -19.23
CA ALA A 344 9.85 -3.03 -18.10
C ALA A 344 8.78 -2.01 -18.54
N ASP A 345 8.99 -1.35 -19.69
CA ASP A 345 8.04 -0.39 -20.27
C ASP A 345 6.69 -1.04 -20.58
N ARG A 346 6.70 -2.20 -21.22
CA ARG A 346 5.51 -2.97 -21.58
C ARG A 346 4.76 -3.47 -20.36
N VAL A 347 5.48 -3.99 -19.35
CA VAL A 347 4.87 -4.42 -18.09
C VAL A 347 4.22 -3.24 -17.36
N ALA A 348 4.93 -2.12 -17.24
CA ALA A 348 4.41 -0.93 -16.56
C ALA A 348 3.18 -0.34 -17.27
N ALA A 349 3.19 -0.29 -18.61
CA ALA A 349 2.04 0.20 -19.39
C ALA A 349 0.81 -0.69 -19.22
N ARG A 350 0.97 -2.02 -19.30
CA ARG A 350 -0.12 -2.98 -19.06
C ARG A 350 -0.65 -2.88 -17.62
N ALA A 351 0.25 -2.76 -16.64
CA ALA A 351 -0.15 -2.63 -15.24
C ALA A 351 -0.98 -1.35 -15.01
N LEU A 352 -0.62 -0.22 -15.64
CA LEU A 352 -1.40 1.02 -15.55
C LEU A 352 -2.79 0.90 -16.20
N GLN A 353 -2.95 0.10 -17.25
CA GLN A 353 -4.27 -0.16 -17.83
C GLN A 353 -5.17 -0.96 -16.87
N MET A 354 -4.59 -1.91 -16.13
CA MET A 354 -5.33 -2.73 -15.18
C MET A 354 -5.60 -2.00 -13.85
N TRP A 355 -4.67 -1.14 -13.41
CA TRP A 355 -4.76 -0.42 -12.14
C TRP A 355 -4.36 1.06 -12.29
N PRO A 356 -5.18 1.90 -12.96
CA PRO A 356 -4.84 3.27 -13.34
C PRO A 356 -4.70 4.26 -12.17
N GLY A 357 -4.89 3.84 -10.92
CA GLY A 357 -4.67 4.69 -9.73
C GLY A 357 -3.81 4.02 -8.66
N HIS A 358 -3.23 2.86 -8.92
CA HIS A 358 -2.48 2.12 -7.92
C HIS A 358 -1.11 2.78 -7.67
N PRO A 359 -0.77 3.20 -6.44
CA PRO A 359 0.46 3.95 -6.16
C PRO A 359 1.74 3.25 -6.60
N GLY A 360 1.91 1.96 -6.27
CA GLY A 360 3.10 1.19 -6.64
C GLY A 360 3.30 1.09 -8.16
N VAL A 361 2.25 0.75 -8.91
CA VAL A 361 2.24 0.73 -10.38
C VAL A 361 2.62 2.10 -10.96
N TRP A 362 1.98 3.17 -10.48
CA TRP A 362 2.24 4.53 -10.96
C TRP A 362 3.67 5.00 -10.69
N PHE A 363 4.19 4.78 -9.47
CA PHE A 363 5.57 5.13 -9.11
C PHE A 363 6.59 4.27 -9.86
N SER A 364 6.33 2.98 -10.07
CA SER A 364 7.26 2.13 -10.83
C SER A 364 7.44 2.63 -12.27
N ARG A 365 6.36 3.11 -12.91
CA ARG A 365 6.43 3.76 -14.23
C ARG A 365 7.23 5.05 -14.17
N LEU A 366 6.95 5.91 -13.19
CA LEU A 366 7.65 7.19 -13.01
C LEU A 366 9.15 6.97 -12.88
N TRP A 367 9.57 6.11 -11.94
CA TRP A 367 10.98 5.85 -11.67
C TRP A 367 11.69 5.15 -12.82
N LEU A 368 11.01 4.24 -13.52
CA LEU A 368 11.51 3.67 -14.77
C LEU A 368 11.77 4.75 -15.82
N LEU A 369 10.82 5.67 -16.06
CA LEU A 369 10.98 6.74 -17.05
C LEU A 369 12.11 7.70 -16.65
N ALA A 370 12.06 8.22 -15.42
CA ALA A 370 13.05 9.16 -14.90
C ALA A 370 14.46 8.55 -14.88
N GLY A 371 14.61 7.35 -14.30
CA GLY A 371 15.91 6.67 -14.17
C GLY A 371 16.51 6.13 -15.46
N THR A 372 15.79 6.23 -16.58
CA THR A 372 16.30 5.88 -17.92
C THR A 372 16.48 7.12 -18.80
N GLY A 373 16.45 8.32 -18.21
CA GLY A 373 16.66 9.58 -18.94
C GLY A 373 15.45 10.04 -19.77
N ARG A 374 14.31 9.35 -19.72
CA ARG A 374 13.09 9.69 -20.46
C ARG A 374 12.27 10.75 -19.72
N HIS A 375 12.92 11.87 -19.37
CA HIS A 375 12.38 12.88 -18.47
C HIS A 375 11.12 13.56 -19.02
N ASP A 376 11.03 13.82 -20.33
CA ASP A 376 9.82 14.41 -20.92
C ASP A 376 8.59 13.52 -20.72
N ARG A 377 8.77 12.20 -20.88
CA ARG A 377 7.70 11.22 -20.61
C ARG A 377 7.40 11.12 -19.12
N ALA A 378 8.40 11.22 -18.26
CA ALA A 378 8.20 11.25 -16.81
C ALA A 378 7.41 12.51 -16.38
N LEU A 379 7.72 13.68 -16.94
CA LEU A 379 7.00 14.92 -16.69
C LEU A 379 5.55 14.86 -17.18
N ALA A 380 5.33 14.30 -18.38
CA ALA A 380 3.97 14.05 -18.88
C ALA A 380 3.19 13.09 -17.97
N HIS A 381 3.83 12.01 -17.49
CA HIS A 381 3.25 11.07 -16.53
C HIS A 381 2.91 11.71 -15.18
N ILE A 382 3.72 12.68 -14.71
CA ILE A 382 3.42 13.47 -13.50
C ILE A 382 2.25 14.43 -13.76
N ALA A 383 2.16 15.01 -14.95
CA ALA A 383 1.15 16.01 -15.30
C ALA A 383 -0.25 15.41 -15.52
N ASP A 384 -0.34 14.19 -16.04
CA ASP A 384 -1.60 13.46 -16.18
C ASP A 384 -2.24 13.19 -14.81
N ASP A 385 -3.37 13.82 -14.55
CA ASP A 385 -4.13 13.70 -13.31
C ASP A 385 -5.12 12.53 -13.33
N THR A 386 -5.48 12.04 -14.51
CA THR A 386 -6.52 11.01 -14.70
C THR A 386 -6.04 9.66 -14.19
N GLY A 387 -4.75 9.35 -14.40
CA GLY A 387 -4.10 8.11 -13.97
C GLY A 387 -3.24 8.24 -12.71
N ARG A 388 -3.28 9.38 -12.00
CA ARG A 388 -2.40 9.61 -10.84
C ARG A 388 -3.10 9.23 -9.54
N PRO A 389 -2.44 8.47 -8.63
CA PRO A 389 -2.96 8.27 -7.28
C PRO A 389 -3.19 9.62 -6.57
N PRO A 390 -4.04 9.68 -5.53
CA PRO A 390 -4.28 10.90 -4.77
C PRO A 390 -3.01 11.30 -3.99
N LEU A 391 -2.14 12.07 -4.64
CA LEU A 391 -0.89 12.58 -4.07
C LEU A 391 -1.09 14.02 -3.56
N PRO A 392 -0.51 14.39 -2.42
CA PRO A 392 -0.52 15.78 -1.94
C PRO A 392 0.11 16.72 -2.98
N ALA A 393 -0.49 17.90 -3.20
CA ALA A 393 0.02 18.88 -4.16
C ALA A 393 1.52 19.21 -3.98
N PRO A 394 2.05 19.41 -2.75
CA PRO A 394 3.49 19.65 -2.57
C PRO A 394 4.37 18.49 -3.04
N MET A 395 3.88 17.25 -2.96
CA MET A 395 4.62 16.08 -3.46
C MET A 395 4.68 16.09 -4.99
N VAL A 396 3.56 16.37 -5.65
CA VAL A 396 3.49 16.49 -7.12
C VAL A 396 4.41 17.60 -7.63
N GLU A 397 4.39 18.76 -6.98
CA GLU A 397 5.27 19.90 -7.29
C GLU A 397 6.74 19.52 -7.15
N THR A 398 7.10 18.80 -6.08
CA THR A 398 8.47 18.33 -5.83
C THR A 398 8.92 17.32 -6.89
N LEU A 399 8.08 16.33 -7.23
CA LEU A 399 8.37 15.36 -8.29
C LEU A 399 8.60 16.07 -9.64
N ARG A 400 7.74 17.04 -9.98
CA ARG A 400 7.85 17.80 -11.23
C ARG A 400 9.13 18.65 -11.27
N ALA A 401 9.40 19.41 -10.21
CA ALA A 401 10.56 20.29 -10.13
C ALA A 401 11.87 19.52 -10.25
N ALA A 402 12.00 18.41 -9.49
CA ALA A 402 13.21 17.60 -9.53
C ALA A 402 13.41 16.87 -10.86
N THR A 403 12.34 16.34 -11.47
CA THR A 403 12.41 15.70 -12.79
C THR A 403 12.79 16.72 -13.88
N ALA A 404 12.25 17.95 -13.81
CA ALA A 404 12.60 19.01 -14.75
C ALA A 404 14.05 19.48 -14.59
N ALA A 405 14.53 19.64 -13.35
CA ALA A 405 15.92 20.01 -13.06
C ALA A 405 16.92 18.97 -13.59
N ALA A 406 16.59 17.68 -13.50
CA ALA A 406 17.40 16.60 -14.05
C ALA A 406 17.55 16.68 -15.59
N THR A 407 16.57 17.26 -16.30
CA THR A 407 16.64 17.51 -17.75
C THR A 407 17.55 18.68 -18.11
N THR A 408 17.38 19.81 -17.42
CA THR A 408 18.06 21.06 -17.81
C THR A 408 19.51 21.11 -17.37
N ARG A 409 19.87 20.35 -16.32
CA ARG A 409 21.18 20.43 -15.64
C ARG A 409 21.55 21.86 -15.23
N ASP A 410 20.54 22.74 -15.09
CA ASP A 410 20.74 24.10 -14.64
C ASP A 410 20.99 24.10 -13.14
N ARG A 411 22.13 24.67 -12.71
CA ARG A 411 22.57 24.60 -11.32
C ARG A 411 21.61 25.32 -10.37
N GLN A 412 20.97 26.40 -10.81
CA GLN A 412 20.05 27.17 -9.97
C GLN A 412 18.71 26.43 -9.79
N GLN A 413 18.17 25.88 -10.88
CA GLN A 413 16.96 25.06 -10.85
C GLN A 413 17.16 23.79 -10.03
N THR A 414 18.31 23.12 -10.20
CA THR A 414 18.68 21.93 -9.42
C THR A 414 18.78 22.25 -7.93
N ALA A 415 19.47 23.34 -7.58
CA ALA A 415 19.58 23.76 -6.19
C ALA A 415 18.22 24.09 -5.55
N ALA A 416 17.32 24.74 -6.30
CA ALA A 416 15.97 25.07 -5.86
C ALA A 416 15.09 23.82 -5.68
N ALA A 417 15.11 22.91 -6.65
CA ALA A 417 14.37 21.65 -6.59
C ALA A 417 14.85 20.76 -5.43
N ALA A 418 16.17 20.64 -5.24
CA ALA A 418 16.73 19.90 -4.13
C ALA A 418 16.40 20.53 -2.76
N ALA A 419 16.32 21.86 -2.65
CA ALA A 419 15.83 22.50 -1.42
C ALA A 419 14.35 22.14 -1.12
N MET A 420 13.50 22.05 -2.15
CA MET A 420 12.12 21.57 -1.98
C MET A 420 12.08 20.12 -1.49
N VAL A 421 12.93 19.26 -2.07
CA VAL A 421 13.05 17.85 -1.67
C VAL A 421 13.46 17.72 -0.20
N MET A 422 14.50 18.44 0.23
CA MET A 422 14.99 18.41 1.61
C MET A 422 13.92 18.90 2.61
N LYS A 423 13.24 20.00 2.29
CA LYS A 423 12.14 20.53 3.10
C LYS A 423 10.97 19.54 3.22
N GLY A 424 10.72 18.75 2.18
CA GLY A 424 9.74 17.66 2.22
C GLY A 424 10.17 16.51 3.12
N ALA A 425 11.44 16.11 3.05
CA ALA A 425 12.01 15.01 3.83
C ALA A 425 12.00 15.29 5.35
N GLU A 426 12.21 16.54 5.77
CA GLU A 426 12.13 16.96 7.17
C GLU A 426 10.73 16.75 7.79
N ARG A 427 9.68 16.73 6.96
CA ARG A 427 8.28 16.66 7.41
C ARG A 427 7.73 15.24 7.50
N SER A 428 8.35 14.27 6.82
CA SER A 428 7.84 12.90 6.76
C SER A 428 8.93 11.89 6.44
N VAL A 429 9.04 10.87 7.30
CA VAL A 429 9.93 9.72 7.09
C VAL A 429 9.54 8.93 5.84
N ALA A 430 8.25 8.84 5.50
CA ALA A 430 7.80 8.22 4.25
C ALA A 430 8.28 9.00 3.02
N GLY A 431 8.54 10.30 3.17
CA GLY A 431 9.11 11.15 2.12
C GLY A 431 10.59 10.92 1.84
N VAL A 432 11.34 10.28 2.77
CA VAL A 432 12.79 10.08 2.63
C VAL A 432 13.14 9.17 1.45
N VAL A 433 12.33 8.14 1.19
CA VAL A 433 12.54 7.23 0.05
C VAL A 433 12.50 8.00 -1.27
N ASN A 434 11.44 8.78 -1.48
CA ASN A 434 11.29 9.61 -2.67
C ASN A 434 12.37 10.70 -2.72
N ALA A 435 12.70 11.32 -1.59
CA ALA A 435 13.75 12.32 -1.53
C ALA A 435 15.11 11.75 -1.95
N MET A 436 15.47 10.55 -1.49
CA MET A 436 16.69 9.86 -1.90
C MET A 436 16.73 9.63 -3.41
N MET A 437 15.62 9.14 -3.98
CA MET A 437 15.51 8.92 -5.43
C MET A 437 15.64 10.22 -6.22
N LEU A 438 15.00 11.31 -5.77
CA LEU A 438 15.03 12.61 -6.46
C LEU A 438 16.39 13.30 -6.37
N LEU A 439 17.04 13.29 -5.20
CA LEU A 439 18.37 13.88 -5.04
C LEU A 439 19.39 13.17 -5.93
N ASN A 440 19.34 11.83 -5.98
CA ASN A 440 20.19 11.05 -6.88
C ASN A 440 19.85 11.28 -8.35
N LEU A 441 18.57 11.40 -8.73
CA LEU A 441 18.15 11.73 -10.10
C LEU A 441 18.72 13.07 -10.58
N MET A 442 18.82 14.04 -9.67
CA MET A 442 19.40 15.37 -9.91
C MET A 442 20.92 15.40 -9.75
N GLU A 443 21.57 14.28 -9.42
CA GLU A 443 23.00 14.18 -9.09
C GLU A 443 23.45 15.08 -7.91
N GLU A 444 22.51 15.43 -7.02
CA GLU A 444 22.75 16.21 -5.78
C GLU A 444 23.37 15.33 -4.69
N THR A 445 24.55 14.80 -4.99
CA THR A 445 25.23 13.72 -4.27
C THR A 445 25.53 14.09 -2.81
N ASP A 446 25.95 15.32 -2.54
CA ASP A 446 26.24 15.77 -1.17
C ASP A 446 24.99 15.76 -0.29
N ARG A 447 23.87 16.30 -0.80
CA ARG A 447 22.58 16.29 -0.09
C ARG A 447 22.02 14.87 0.05
N ALA A 448 22.24 14.01 -0.94
CA ALA A 448 21.88 12.60 -0.84
C ALA A 448 22.65 11.90 0.29
N PHE A 449 23.95 12.17 0.45
CA PHE A 449 24.75 11.67 1.57
C PHE A 449 24.32 12.25 2.92
N ASP A 450 24.02 13.54 2.99
CA ASP A 450 23.51 14.17 4.22
C ASP A 450 22.21 13.49 4.66
N LEU A 451 21.27 13.32 3.72
CA LEU A 451 19.99 12.66 3.97
C LEU A 451 20.18 11.19 4.36
N ALA A 452 21.07 10.46 3.68
CA ALA A 452 21.31 9.04 3.96
C ALA A 452 21.98 8.85 5.33
N THR A 453 22.94 9.71 5.68
CA THR A 453 23.62 9.68 6.97
C THR A 453 22.66 9.99 8.11
N ALA A 454 21.80 10.99 7.94
CA ALA A 454 20.74 11.28 8.90
C ALA A 454 19.75 10.14 9.00
N TYR A 455 19.25 9.65 7.86
CA TYR A 455 18.21 8.65 7.86
C TYR A 455 18.69 7.27 8.30
N TYR A 456 19.89 6.81 7.97
CA TYR A 456 20.34 5.46 8.28
C TYR A 456 21.17 5.40 9.55
N LEU A 457 22.09 6.34 9.73
CA LEU A 457 23.07 6.31 10.82
C LEU A 457 22.65 7.17 12.02
N GLU A 458 21.55 7.91 11.90
CA GLU A 458 21.09 8.90 12.88
C GLU A 458 22.17 9.94 13.24
N ARG A 459 22.85 10.46 12.21
CA ARG A 459 23.94 11.44 12.36
C ARG A 459 23.72 12.69 11.50
N GLY A 460 24.33 13.80 11.93
CA GLY A 460 24.36 15.05 11.16
C GLY A 460 23.23 16.02 11.48
N PRO A 461 23.25 17.22 10.87
CA PRO A 461 22.39 18.34 11.26
C PRO A 461 20.91 18.12 10.93
N LEU A 462 20.60 17.29 9.93
CA LEU A 462 19.22 16.96 9.55
C LEU A 462 18.45 16.19 10.63
N ILE A 463 19.15 15.44 11.50
CA ILE A 463 18.54 14.82 12.69
C ILE A 463 17.91 15.87 13.61
N ALA A 464 18.54 17.05 13.74
CA ALA A 464 18.03 18.13 14.57
C ALA A 464 16.86 18.89 13.92
N ALA A 465 16.84 18.98 12.58
CA ALA A 465 15.77 19.64 11.82
C ALA A 465 14.49 18.79 11.73
N MET A 466 14.65 17.46 11.70
CA MET A 466 13.57 16.50 11.97
C MET A 466 13.22 16.60 13.46
N HIS A 467 12.44 17.61 13.86
CA HIS A 467 12.07 17.94 15.25
C HIS A 467 11.43 16.74 15.99
N TRP A 468 12.26 15.80 16.44
CA TRP A 468 11.81 14.65 17.18
C TRP A 468 11.71 15.02 18.65
N ARG A 469 10.48 15.06 19.16
CA ARG A 469 10.22 15.32 20.58
C ARG A 469 10.23 14.01 21.37
N PRO A 470 10.82 13.96 22.57
CA PRO A 470 10.62 12.85 23.49
C PRO A 470 9.12 12.61 23.67
N GLY A 471 8.64 11.39 23.37
CA GLY A 471 7.23 11.02 23.47
C GLY A 471 6.38 11.22 22.21
N GLN A 472 6.94 11.70 21.09
CA GLN A 472 6.29 11.58 19.77
C GLN A 472 6.75 10.32 19.03
N PRO A 473 5.88 9.66 18.25
CA PRO A 473 6.24 8.43 17.57
C PRO A 473 7.32 8.72 16.52
N MET A 474 8.54 8.31 16.84
CA MET A 474 9.55 7.97 15.86
C MET A 474 8.92 6.94 14.90
N VAL A 475 9.39 6.82 13.67
CA VAL A 475 9.40 5.47 13.09
C VAL A 475 10.33 4.68 14.01
N GLN A 476 9.77 4.05 15.06
CA GLN A 476 10.47 3.60 16.29
C GLN A 476 11.41 2.42 16.09
N ASP A 477 11.72 2.05 14.84
CA ASP A 477 12.70 1.03 14.61
C ASP A 477 13.58 1.36 13.40
N GLN A 478 14.83 1.78 13.65
CA GLN A 478 15.86 1.81 12.61
C GLN A 478 15.91 0.48 11.85
N ARG A 479 15.64 -0.65 12.54
CA ARG A 479 15.72 -1.99 11.99
C ARG A 479 14.69 -2.25 10.87
N ARG A 480 13.74 -1.34 10.65
CA ARG A 480 12.73 -1.40 9.57
C ARG A 480 13.06 -0.52 8.37
N ARG A 481 14.19 0.19 8.38
CA ARG A 481 14.60 1.06 7.27
C ARG A 481 14.97 0.22 6.06
N LYS A 482 14.34 0.54 4.93
CA LYS A 482 14.64 -0.07 3.64
C LYS A 482 15.82 0.66 3.01
N THR A 483 16.77 -0.08 2.44
CA THR A 483 18.01 0.44 1.84
C THR A 483 18.04 0.28 0.31
N ASN A 484 17.03 -0.36 -0.28
CA ASN A 484 16.99 -0.73 -1.70
C ASN A 484 17.14 0.47 -2.66
N MET A 485 16.67 1.66 -2.30
CA MET A 485 16.81 2.88 -3.10
C MET A 485 18.28 3.28 -3.34
N LEU A 486 19.18 2.95 -2.42
CA LEU A 486 20.62 3.22 -2.53
C LEU A 486 21.29 2.36 -3.61
N PHE A 487 20.64 1.26 -4.01
CA PHE A 487 21.16 0.30 -4.98
C PHE A 487 20.43 0.36 -6.33
N THR A 488 19.54 1.33 -6.53
CA THR A 488 18.89 1.54 -7.83
C THR A 488 19.87 2.13 -8.84
N PRO A 489 19.61 1.98 -10.16
CA PRO A 489 20.43 2.63 -11.19
C PRO A 489 20.51 4.16 -11.05
N ILE A 490 19.47 4.80 -10.50
CA ILE A 490 19.46 6.25 -10.25
C ILE A 490 20.56 6.67 -9.27
N ALA A 491 20.94 5.80 -8.32
CA ALA A 491 21.96 6.08 -7.32
C ALA A 491 23.40 5.75 -7.79
N GLU A 492 23.63 5.47 -9.08
CA GLU A 492 24.94 5.06 -9.59
C GLU A 492 26.06 6.09 -9.28
N THR A 493 25.79 7.39 -9.44
CA THR A 493 26.76 8.45 -9.11
C THR A 493 27.14 8.41 -7.63
N MET A 494 26.16 8.23 -6.74
CA MET A 494 26.41 8.09 -5.30
C MET A 494 27.16 6.80 -4.97
N GLN A 495 26.86 5.69 -5.65
CA GLN A 495 27.54 4.39 -5.43
C GLN A 495 29.03 4.43 -5.80
N ARG A 496 29.41 5.26 -6.77
CA ARG A 496 30.81 5.46 -7.20
C ARG A 496 31.58 6.44 -6.31
N ASP A 497 30.89 7.21 -5.47
CA ASP A 497 31.52 8.17 -4.56
C ASP A 497 32.25 7.44 -3.42
N PRO A 498 33.47 7.85 -3.04
CA PRO A 498 34.24 7.24 -1.95
C PRO A 498 33.52 7.19 -0.60
N ARG A 499 32.53 8.05 -0.36
CA ARG A 499 31.72 8.07 0.87
C ARG A 499 30.70 6.94 0.95
N PHE A 500 30.41 6.25 -0.16
CA PHE A 500 29.38 5.21 -0.19
C PHE A 500 29.75 3.99 0.65
N LEU A 501 30.97 3.46 0.51
CA LEU A 501 31.40 2.29 1.28
C LEU A 501 31.42 2.55 2.81
N PRO A 502 31.93 3.69 3.32
CA PRO A 502 31.78 4.07 4.73
C PRO A 502 30.32 4.13 5.21
N LEU A 503 29.40 4.62 4.37
CA LEU A 503 27.96 4.59 4.69
C LEU A 503 27.46 3.14 4.82
N MET A 504 27.86 2.23 3.92
CA MET A 504 27.49 0.80 3.99
C MET A 504 28.04 0.13 5.24
N GLN A 505 29.28 0.44 5.63
CA GLN A 505 29.90 -0.02 6.87
C GLN A 505 29.11 0.45 8.09
N GLY A 506 28.70 1.72 8.12
CA GLY A 506 27.87 2.27 9.19
C GLY A 506 26.52 1.57 9.36
N MET A 507 25.98 1.00 8.27
CA MET A 507 24.74 0.21 8.29
C MET A 507 24.96 -1.28 8.58
N GLY A 508 26.20 -1.74 8.74
CA GLY A 508 26.56 -3.15 8.94
C GLY A 508 26.49 -4.03 7.69
N LEU A 509 26.29 -3.45 6.50
CA LEU A 509 26.22 -4.22 5.25
C LEU A 509 27.59 -4.78 4.84
N ALA A 510 28.68 -4.06 5.14
CA ALA A 510 30.03 -4.53 4.86
C ALA A 510 30.38 -5.80 5.65
N ASP A 511 30.06 -5.85 6.95
CA ASP A 511 30.22 -7.06 7.78
C ASP A 511 29.37 -8.22 7.25
N TYR A 512 28.12 -7.94 6.88
CA TYR A 512 27.24 -8.93 6.26
C TYR A 512 27.86 -9.54 4.99
N TRP A 513 28.38 -8.72 4.08
CA TRP A 513 29.01 -9.20 2.85
C TRP A 513 30.25 -10.04 3.12
N ALA A 514 31.11 -9.59 4.04
CA ALA A 514 32.31 -10.31 4.45
C ALA A 514 31.97 -11.68 5.05
N ARG A 515 30.99 -11.74 5.97
CA ARG A 515 30.56 -12.99 6.61
C ARG A 515 29.87 -13.96 5.65
N ARG A 516 29.16 -13.45 4.64
CA ARG A 516 28.57 -14.28 3.57
C ARG A 516 29.58 -14.68 2.49
N GLY A 517 30.76 -14.06 2.44
CA GLY A 517 31.73 -14.29 1.38
C GLY A 517 31.23 -13.81 0.01
N ILE A 518 30.49 -12.71 -0.03
CA ILE A 518 29.88 -12.18 -1.25
C ILE A 518 30.32 -10.74 -1.51
N GLN A 519 30.16 -10.31 -2.75
CA GLN A 519 30.37 -8.93 -3.16
C GLN A 519 29.06 -8.32 -3.69
N PRO A 520 28.68 -7.10 -3.28
CA PRO A 520 27.54 -6.40 -3.85
C PRO A 520 27.82 -5.95 -5.28
N ASP A 521 26.76 -5.72 -6.05
CA ASP A 521 26.85 -5.53 -7.50
C ASP A 521 27.65 -4.28 -7.90
N PHE A 522 27.50 -3.18 -7.16
CA PHE A 522 28.22 -1.92 -7.43
C PHE A 522 29.75 -2.04 -7.29
N LEU A 523 30.24 -3.05 -6.56
CA LEU A 523 31.67 -3.34 -6.46
C LEU A 523 32.18 -4.32 -7.53
N LYS A 524 31.30 -5.09 -8.18
CA LYS A 524 31.68 -6.03 -9.26
C LYS A 524 31.99 -5.34 -10.58
N THR A 525 31.45 -4.13 -10.78
CA THR A 525 31.60 -3.34 -12.01
C THR A 525 32.65 -2.24 -11.90
N GLY A 526 33.30 -2.09 -10.73
CA GLY A 526 34.39 -1.13 -10.47
C GLY A 526 35.78 -1.79 -10.51
N PRO A 527 36.87 -1.02 -10.38
CA PRO A 527 38.21 -1.58 -10.18
C PRO A 527 38.21 -2.49 -8.95
N ASP A 528 38.97 -3.58 -8.96
CA ASP A 528 38.97 -4.60 -7.90
C ASP A 528 39.33 -3.99 -6.52
N VAL A 529 38.30 -3.82 -5.68
CA VAL A 529 38.41 -3.26 -4.32
C VAL A 529 38.38 -4.34 -3.23
N SER A 530 38.59 -5.61 -3.58
CA SER A 530 38.57 -6.75 -2.65
C SER A 530 39.42 -6.55 -1.38
N GLY A 531 40.48 -5.73 -1.45
CA GLY A 531 41.30 -5.34 -0.30
C GLY A 531 40.66 -4.37 0.72
N GLN A 532 39.54 -3.72 0.40
CA GLN A 532 38.85 -2.77 1.30
C GLN A 532 37.76 -3.40 2.17
N LEU A 533 37.27 -4.59 1.82
CA LEU A 533 36.29 -5.33 2.64
C LEU A 533 36.93 -6.08 3.81
N SER A 534 38.27 -6.15 3.85
CA SER A 534 39.05 -6.94 4.82
C SER A 534 39.76 -6.10 5.89
N ARG A 535 39.36 -4.84 6.12
CA ARG A 535 39.97 -3.96 7.11
C ARG A 535 38.96 -3.31 8.04
#